data_AF-A0A2T0RBU0-F1
#
_entry.id   AF-A0A2T0RBU0-F1
#
_cell.length_a   1.000
_cell.length_b   1.000
_cell.length_c   1.000
_cell.angle_alpha   90.00
_cell.angle_beta   90.00
_cell.angle_gamma   90.00
#
_symmetry.space_group_name_H-M   'P 1'
#
loop_
_entity.id
_entity.type
_entity.pdbx_description
1 polymer ?
#
loop_
_entity_poly.entity_id
_entity_poly.type
_entity_poly.pdbx_seq_one_letter_code
_entity_poly.pdbx_strand_id
1 'polypeptide(L)'
;MQQLQTGDRGSGGYNAALLRELVGDAGSVTTVDIDKDVTDRASACLAAAGYDDVTVVCADAEQPVGSQQVYDVIIATVGAWDIPPAWTGQLASDGVLVVPLRTFGMTRSWALRRDGAALISHSQRLCGFVSIQGAGTHQMRYVDVADGVHMRLDEDQQLDPATVSEVLAQPPVQAWAGVSLPPATVLADLDMWLATRIAAAGQQFVILTAQQDAIDAGRVSPAWRFGTPAALHDGTFCYRSALQWAEDTFDLGARAYGPDAKTVAERWIEHMVAWVDAGSPAPTLHVLPAGTPDGDLPAGTVLDKRQSRLVLAFTPR
;
A
#
# COMPACT_ATOMS: atom_id res chain seq x y z
N MET A 1 18.57 16.48 1.08
CA MET A 1 17.65 15.34 1.35
C MET A 1 16.70 15.70 2.47
N GLN A 2 15.42 15.37 2.36
CA GLN A 2 14.45 15.47 3.45
C GLN A 2 14.02 14.07 3.90
N GLN A 3 13.93 13.84 5.20
CA GLN A 3 13.36 12.62 5.76
C GLN A 3 12.12 12.93 6.62
N LEU A 4 11.03 12.19 6.43
CA LEU A 4 9.76 12.36 7.16
C LEU A 4 9.47 11.16 8.08
N GLN A 5 9.07 11.42 9.32
CA GLN A 5 8.92 10.40 10.39
C GLN A 5 7.80 10.67 11.39
N THR A 6 7.35 9.60 12.06
CA THR A 6 6.47 9.61 13.25
C THR A 6 6.71 8.34 14.10
N GLY A 7 6.99 8.47 15.41
CA GLY A 7 6.81 7.38 16.41
C GLY A 7 7.86 7.24 17.54
N ASP A 8 7.43 6.70 18.70
CA ASP A 8 8.13 6.60 20.01
C ASP A 8 9.58 6.06 20.00
N ARG A 9 9.96 5.27 18.99
CA ARG A 9 11.32 4.72 18.82
C ARG A 9 11.90 5.05 17.45
N GLY A 10 11.78 6.31 17.03
CA GLY A 10 12.36 6.86 15.79
C GLY A 10 13.84 6.54 15.58
N SER A 11 14.13 5.98 14.40
CA SER A 11 15.48 5.82 13.82
C SER A 11 15.99 7.12 13.15
N GLY A 12 15.35 8.26 13.42
CA GLY A 12 15.52 9.46 12.62
C GLY A 12 16.92 10.03 12.59
N GLY A 13 17.59 10.07 13.74
CA GLY A 13 18.99 10.46 13.78
C GLY A 13 19.89 9.50 13.00
N TYR A 14 19.59 8.19 13.03
CA TYR A 14 20.42 7.20 12.35
C TYR A 14 20.32 7.31 10.82
N ASN A 15 19.10 7.30 10.27
CA ASN A 15 18.95 7.42 8.82
C ASN A 15 19.38 8.81 8.31
N ALA A 16 19.12 9.88 9.06
CA ALA A 16 19.61 11.21 8.70
C ALA A 16 21.16 11.28 8.66
N ALA A 17 21.85 10.64 9.61
CA ALA A 17 23.31 10.52 9.58
C ALA A 17 23.80 9.75 8.34
N LEU A 18 23.17 8.62 7.99
CA LEU A 18 23.52 7.87 6.77
C LEU A 18 23.31 8.71 5.50
N LEU A 19 22.21 9.45 5.42
CA LEU A 19 21.95 10.34 4.30
C LEU A 19 22.98 11.48 4.26
N ARG A 20 23.45 11.96 5.42
CA ARG A 20 24.47 13.02 5.49
C ARG A 20 25.80 12.56 4.91
N GLU A 21 26.20 11.32 5.19
CA GLU A 21 27.37 10.68 4.58
C GLU A 21 27.24 10.54 3.06
N LEU A 22 26.03 10.21 2.57
CA LEU A 22 25.78 10.04 1.13
C LEU A 22 25.83 11.35 0.34
N VAL A 23 25.30 12.44 0.90
CA VAL A 23 25.27 13.73 0.20
C VAL A 23 26.60 14.48 0.26
N GLY A 24 27.48 14.12 1.20
CA GLY A 24 28.78 14.75 1.39
C GLY A 24 28.69 16.26 1.70
N ASP A 25 29.83 16.93 1.71
CA ASP A 25 29.94 18.33 2.18
C ASP A 25 29.24 19.36 1.28
N ALA A 26 28.93 18.98 0.03
CA ALA A 26 28.16 19.81 -0.89
C ALA A 26 26.64 19.70 -0.67
N GLY A 27 26.20 18.76 0.17
CA GLY A 27 24.79 18.49 0.42
C GLY A 27 24.33 18.89 1.81
N SER A 28 23.01 18.81 2.02
CA SER A 28 22.39 19.05 3.32
C SER A 28 21.28 18.04 3.58
N VAL A 29 21.04 17.77 4.87
CA VAL A 29 19.99 16.85 5.33
C VAL A 29 19.08 17.56 6.33
N THR A 30 17.78 17.51 6.06
CA THR A 30 16.72 17.91 6.99
C THR A 30 15.94 16.66 7.39
N THR A 31 15.80 16.40 8.69
CA THR A 31 14.92 15.34 9.22
C THR A 31 13.78 15.96 10.00
N VAL A 32 12.58 15.41 9.81
CA VAL A 32 11.33 15.96 10.34
C VAL A 32 10.57 14.85 11.08
N ASP A 33 10.15 15.14 12.30
CA ASP A 33 9.20 14.32 13.05
C ASP A 33 8.18 15.23 13.76
N ILE A 34 6.96 14.75 13.94
CA ILE A 34 5.91 15.49 14.65
C ILE A 34 6.10 15.44 16.17
N ASP A 35 6.81 14.43 16.67
CA ASP A 35 7.03 14.18 18.08
C ASP A 35 8.30 14.89 18.60
N LYS A 36 8.09 15.78 19.57
CA LYS A 36 9.16 16.52 20.21
C LYS A 36 10.19 15.61 20.86
N ASP A 37 9.77 14.57 21.57
CA ASP A 37 10.69 13.67 22.27
C ASP A 37 11.58 12.91 21.28
N VAL A 38 11.03 12.57 20.11
CA VAL A 38 11.79 11.94 19.01
C VAL A 38 12.81 12.91 18.43
N THR A 39 12.41 14.16 18.15
CA THR A 39 13.33 15.17 17.61
C THR A 39 14.43 15.57 18.60
N ASP A 40 14.11 15.74 19.88
CA ASP A 40 15.09 16.05 20.92
C ASP A 40 16.12 14.91 21.06
N ARG A 41 15.65 13.66 21.05
CA ARG A 41 16.54 12.48 21.06
C ARG A 41 17.39 12.39 19.80
N ALA A 42 16.81 12.61 18.62
CA ALA A 42 17.55 12.59 17.36
C ALA A 42 18.68 13.63 17.35
N SER A 43 18.37 14.84 17.81
CA SER A 43 19.34 15.95 17.92
C SER A 43 20.49 15.61 18.85
N ALA A 44 20.19 15.06 20.03
CA ALA A 44 21.22 14.64 20.99
C ALA A 44 22.12 13.52 20.44
N CYS A 45 21.52 12.51 19.78
CA CYS A 45 22.29 11.41 19.18
C CYS A 45 23.16 11.86 18.01
N LEU A 46 22.65 12.75 17.15
CA LEU A 46 23.40 13.30 16.02
C LEU A 46 24.62 14.10 16.50
N ALA A 47 24.41 15.01 17.47
CA ALA A 47 25.49 15.79 18.07
C ALA A 47 26.55 14.88 18.75
N ALA A 48 26.11 13.86 19.51
CA ALA A 48 27.02 12.91 20.14
C ALA A 48 27.85 12.09 19.12
N ALA A 49 27.32 11.91 17.91
CA ALA A 49 28.00 11.22 16.80
C ALA A 49 28.80 12.17 15.88
N GLY A 50 28.81 13.49 16.15
CA GLY A 50 29.56 14.49 15.39
C GLY A 50 28.85 15.07 14.17
N TYR A 51 27.53 14.87 14.06
CA TYR A 51 26.70 15.43 12.97
C TYR A 51 26.03 16.73 13.42
N ASP A 52 26.78 17.83 13.38
CA ASP A 52 26.28 19.15 13.79
C ASP A 52 25.58 19.93 12.66
N ASP A 53 25.60 19.40 11.43
CA ASP A 53 25.08 20.03 10.22
C ASP A 53 23.80 19.38 9.67
N VAL A 54 23.25 18.39 10.38
CA VAL A 54 21.93 17.82 10.11
C VAL A 54 20.86 18.69 10.77
N THR A 55 19.94 19.23 9.98
CA THR A 55 18.82 20.04 10.49
C THR A 55 17.70 19.13 11.00
N VAL A 56 17.38 19.21 12.28
CA VAL A 56 16.25 18.47 12.91
C VAL A 56 15.07 19.43 13.12
N VAL A 57 13.90 19.07 12.63
CA VAL A 57 12.68 19.89 12.73
C VAL A 57 11.55 19.12 13.40
N CYS A 58 10.97 19.69 14.46
CA CYS A 58 9.74 19.21 15.07
C CYS A 58 8.53 19.85 14.39
N ALA A 59 7.87 19.12 13.49
CA ALA A 59 6.72 19.62 12.73
C ALA A 59 5.87 18.49 12.14
N ASP A 60 4.61 18.79 11.84
CA ASP A 60 3.79 17.94 10.98
C ASP A 60 4.24 18.10 9.52
N ALA A 61 4.79 17.02 8.96
CA ALA A 61 5.31 16.98 7.60
C ALA A 61 4.24 17.09 6.51
N GLU A 62 2.96 17.04 6.85
CA GLU A 62 1.87 17.35 5.92
C GLU A 62 1.87 18.81 5.44
N GLN A 63 2.53 19.68 6.21
CA GLN A 63 2.74 21.09 5.87
C GLN A 63 4.16 21.32 5.35
N PRO A 64 4.39 22.40 4.58
CA PRO A 64 5.73 22.74 4.11
C PRO A 64 6.71 22.94 5.28
N VAL A 65 7.90 22.32 5.18
CA VAL A 65 8.96 22.40 6.19
C VAL A 65 10.03 23.37 5.73
N GLY A 66 10.14 24.51 6.44
CA GLY A 66 11.01 25.61 6.06
C GLY A 66 10.43 26.46 4.92
N SER A 67 10.60 27.78 5.00
CA SER A 67 10.13 28.68 3.94
C SER A 67 11.05 28.56 2.72
N GLN A 68 10.52 28.06 1.60
CA GLN A 68 11.18 28.02 0.26
C GLN A 68 12.27 26.97 0.05
N GLN A 69 12.44 26.01 0.96
CA GLN A 69 13.42 24.95 0.76
C GLN A 69 12.90 23.91 -0.25
N VAL A 70 13.73 23.57 -1.23
CA VAL A 70 13.49 22.55 -2.25
C VAL A 70 14.50 21.42 -2.04
N TYR A 71 14.05 20.17 -2.19
CA TYR A 71 14.84 18.97 -1.94
C TYR A 71 14.97 18.13 -3.21
N ASP A 72 16.17 17.66 -3.50
CA ASP A 72 16.43 16.72 -4.60
C ASP A 72 15.82 15.33 -4.30
N VAL A 73 15.75 14.97 -3.03
CA VAL A 73 15.21 13.69 -2.59
C VAL A 73 14.44 13.89 -1.29
N ILE A 74 13.20 13.39 -1.26
CA ILE A 74 12.34 13.31 -0.07
C ILE A 74 12.10 11.83 0.22
N ILE A 75 12.35 11.39 1.46
CA ILE A 75 12.14 10.01 1.88
C ILE A 75 11.20 9.99 3.08
N ALA A 76 9.99 9.48 2.89
CA ALA A 76 9.10 9.16 3.99
C ALA A 76 9.50 7.80 4.58
N THR A 77 9.78 7.79 5.89
CA THR A 77 10.03 6.56 6.66
C THR A 77 8.83 6.20 7.53
N VAL A 78 7.63 6.52 7.02
CA VAL A 78 6.31 6.25 7.60
C VAL A 78 5.36 5.84 6.48
N GLY A 79 4.34 5.05 6.85
CA GLY A 79 3.24 4.67 5.98
C GLY A 79 2.26 5.82 5.80
N ALA A 80 2.27 6.43 4.62
CA ALA A 80 1.31 7.44 4.21
C ALA A 80 0.07 6.79 3.55
N TRP A 81 -1.08 7.44 3.66
CA TRP A 81 -2.28 7.06 2.91
C TRP A 81 -2.55 7.99 1.71
N ASP A 82 -1.95 9.19 1.73
CA ASP A 82 -2.04 10.21 0.70
C ASP A 82 -0.65 10.86 0.49
N ILE A 83 -0.50 11.68 -0.55
CA ILE A 83 0.69 12.49 -0.80
C ILE A 83 0.28 13.97 -0.74
N PRO A 84 0.66 14.71 0.31
CA PRO A 84 0.29 16.11 0.45
C PRO A 84 0.98 17.01 -0.59
N PRO A 85 0.35 18.15 -0.97
CA PRO A 85 0.95 19.12 -1.88
C PRO A 85 2.25 19.74 -1.35
N ALA A 86 2.51 19.67 -0.04
CA ALA A 86 3.77 20.12 0.54
C ALA A 86 4.96 19.29 0.02
N TRP A 87 4.83 17.96 -0.04
CA TRP A 87 5.93 17.09 -0.47
C TRP A 87 6.21 17.28 -1.94
N THR A 88 5.15 17.34 -2.75
CA THR A 88 5.33 17.65 -4.17
C THR A 88 5.86 19.08 -4.31
N GLY A 89 5.29 20.10 -3.66
CA GLY A 89 5.74 21.50 -3.77
C GLY A 89 7.20 21.74 -3.37
N GLN A 90 7.76 20.97 -2.43
CA GLN A 90 9.15 21.05 -1.99
C GLN A 90 10.09 20.08 -2.71
N LEU A 91 9.61 19.26 -3.65
CA LEU A 91 10.46 18.37 -4.46
C LEU A 91 11.03 19.10 -5.68
N ALA A 92 12.34 18.98 -5.91
CA ALA A 92 12.99 19.51 -7.11
C ALA A 92 12.35 18.97 -8.41
N SER A 93 12.58 19.64 -9.54
CA SER A 93 12.01 19.25 -10.84
C SER A 93 12.45 17.85 -11.28
N ASP A 94 13.70 17.48 -10.99
CA ASP A 94 14.32 16.19 -11.25
C ASP A 94 14.40 15.31 -9.99
N GLY A 95 13.72 15.74 -8.91
CA GLY A 95 13.80 15.11 -7.61
C GLY A 95 13.07 13.77 -7.52
N VAL A 96 13.40 13.02 -6.47
CA VAL A 96 12.80 11.71 -6.17
C VAL A 96 12.05 11.74 -4.84
N LEU A 97 10.78 11.35 -4.85
CA LEU A 97 10.02 11.07 -3.64
C LEU A 97 10.01 9.55 -3.41
N VAL A 98 10.53 9.10 -2.27
CA VAL A 98 10.41 7.71 -1.81
C VAL A 98 9.38 7.66 -0.68
N VAL A 99 8.27 6.94 -0.90
CA VAL A 99 7.15 6.92 0.04
C VAL A 99 6.54 5.52 0.17
N PRO A 100 6.47 4.96 1.39
CA PRO A 100 5.55 3.89 1.72
C PRO A 100 4.11 4.41 1.63
N LEU A 101 3.44 4.14 0.51
CA LEU A 101 2.07 4.59 0.25
C LEU A 101 1.11 3.41 0.32
N ARG A 102 0.02 3.59 1.07
CA ARG A 102 -1.04 2.61 1.19
C ARG A 102 -2.14 2.84 0.15
N THR A 103 -2.45 1.80 -0.61
CA THR A 103 -3.55 1.76 -1.58
C THR A 103 -4.29 0.44 -1.43
N PHE A 104 -5.62 0.49 -1.41
CA PHE A 104 -6.46 -0.70 -1.21
C PHE A 104 -6.08 -1.49 0.06
N GLY A 105 -5.68 -0.81 1.13
CA GLY A 105 -5.25 -1.46 2.37
C GLY A 105 -3.91 -2.22 2.30
N MET A 106 -3.16 -2.10 1.20
CA MET A 106 -1.84 -2.69 1.00
C MET A 106 -0.79 -1.59 0.89
N THR A 107 0.39 -1.78 1.48
CA THR A 107 1.45 -0.77 1.47
C THR A 107 2.61 -1.19 0.58
N ARG A 108 3.08 -0.25 -0.24
CA ARG A 108 4.31 -0.38 -1.03
C ARG A 108 5.16 0.86 -0.88
N SER A 109 6.47 0.67 -0.88
CA SER A 109 7.43 1.76 -1.02
C SER A 109 7.56 2.09 -2.49
N TRP A 110 7.14 3.29 -2.88
CA TRP A 110 7.24 3.80 -4.24
C TRP A 110 8.40 4.78 -4.33
N ALA A 111 9.20 4.67 -5.39
CA ALA A 111 10.09 5.74 -5.81
C ALA A 111 9.44 6.46 -6.99
N LEU A 112 9.13 7.73 -6.79
CA LEU A 112 8.33 8.58 -7.65
C LEU A 112 9.19 9.71 -8.20
N ARG A 113 9.04 10.03 -9.48
CA ARG A 113 9.68 11.18 -10.14
C ARG A 113 8.61 12.03 -10.82
N ARG A 114 8.90 13.32 -10.98
CA ARG A 114 7.99 14.21 -11.70
C ARG A 114 7.95 13.89 -13.20
N ASP A 115 6.75 13.98 -13.75
CA ASP A 115 6.49 14.07 -15.18
C ASP A 115 5.35 15.07 -15.38
N GLY A 116 5.70 16.28 -15.84
CA GLY A 116 4.79 17.42 -15.85
C GLY A 116 4.22 17.72 -14.46
N ALA A 117 2.89 17.68 -14.34
CA ALA A 117 2.18 17.91 -13.08
C ALA A 117 2.01 16.65 -12.21
N ALA A 118 2.33 15.46 -12.74
CA ALA A 118 2.18 14.19 -12.05
C ALA A 118 3.50 13.74 -11.41
N LEU A 119 3.41 12.86 -10.42
CA LEU A 119 4.51 11.97 -10.06
C LEU A 119 4.25 10.57 -10.63
N ILE A 120 5.25 9.95 -11.23
CA ILE A 120 5.17 8.61 -11.80
C ILE A 120 6.18 7.70 -11.12
N SER A 121 5.75 6.49 -10.77
CA SER A 121 6.63 5.48 -10.19
C SER A 121 7.63 4.95 -11.21
N HIS A 122 8.88 4.86 -10.81
CA HIS A 122 9.92 4.15 -11.58
C HIS A 122 10.44 2.90 -10.84
N SER A 123 10.15 2.76 -9.54
CA SER A 123 10.34 1.50 -8.81
C SER A 123 9.36 1.37 -7.65
N GLN A 124 9.13 0.13 -7.22
CA GLN A 124 8.26 -0.20 -6.09
C GLN A 124 8.74 -1.45 -5.37
N ARG A 125 8.48 -1.55 -4.05
CA ARG A 125 8.66 -2.77 -3.25
C ARG A 125 7.54 -2.94 -2.24
N LEU A 126 7.14 -4.19 -1.97
CA LEU A 126 6.29 -4.51 -0.81
C LEU A 126 7.03 -4.10 0.48
N CYS A 127 6.34 -3.42 1.40
CA CYS A 127 6.92 -3.02 2.67
C CYS A 127 5.84 -2.86 3.76
N GLY A 128 6.29 -2.66 5.00
CA GLY A 128 5.44 -2.28 6.12
C GLY A 128 6.12 -1.18 6.94
N PHE A 129 5.37 -0.16 7.31
CA PHE A 129 5.84 0.98 8.09
C PHE A 129 4.78 1.38 9.13
N VAL A 130 5.22 2.03 10.21
CA VAL A 130 4.31 2.69 11.15
C VAL A 130 3.54 3.78 10.40
N SER A 131 2.25 3.94 10.70
CA SER A 131 1.42 4.93 10.00
C SER A 131 1.83 6.35 10.38
N ILE A 132 1.77 7.25 9.41
CA ILE A 132 1.94 8.68 9.65
C ILE A 132 0.89 9.19 10.65
N GLN A 133 1.29 10.12 11.50
CA GLN A 133 0.45 10.83 12.46
C GLN A 133 0.19 12.28 12.00
N GLY A 134 -0.59 13.04 12.76
CA GLY A 134 -0.92 14.43 12.41
C GLY A 134 -2.04 14.51 11.38
N ALA A 135 -2.05 15.56 10.57
CA ALA A 135 -3.10 15.84 9.59
C ALA A 135 -3.26 14.74 8.54
N GLY A 136 -2.18 14.00 8.27
CA GLY A 136 -2.08 12.91 7.29
C GLY A 136 -2.65 11.60 7.77
N THR A 137 -3.01 11.50 9.05
CA THR A 137 -3.52 10.26 9.63
C THR A 137 -4.74 9.75 8.87
N HIS A 138 -4.77 8.44 8.63
CA HIS A 138 -5.91 7.73 8.07
C HIS A 138 -6.05 6.38 8.76
N GLN A 139 -7.15 6.22 9.48
CA GLN A 139 -7.40 5.02 10.28
C GLN A 139 -8.02 3.93 9.42
N MET A 140 -7.25 2.86 9.21
CA MET A 140 -7.78 1.62 8.67
C MET A 140 -8.79 1.02 9.65
N ARG A 141 -9.99 0.71 9.18
CA ARG A 141 -11.05 0.09 9.98
C ARG A 141 -10.90 -1.42 9.97
N TYR A 142 -11.09 -2.02 11.13
CA TYR A 142 -11.05 -3.47 11.34
C TYR A 142 -12.45 -3.92 11.72
N VAL A 143 -12.96 -4.93 11.02
CA VAL A 143 -14.32 -5.44 11.22
C VAL A 143 -14.23 -6.94 11.48
N ASP A 144 -14.69 -7.36 12.66
CA ASP A 144 -14.80 -8.77 13.01
C ASP A 144 -16.02 -9.35 12.32
N VAL A 145 -15.82 -10.36 11.46
CA VAL A 145 -16.91 -10.98 10.69
C VAL A 145 -17.19 -12.42 11.12
N ALA A 146 -16.27 -13.05 11.82
CA ALA A 146 -16.45 -14.31 12.52
C ALA A 146 -15.35 -14.45 13.58
N ASP A 147 -15.48 -15.44 14.46
CA ASP A 147 -14.46 -15.74 15.45
C ASP A 147 -13.08 -16.00 14.79
N GLY A 148 -12.11 -15.15 15.11
CA GLY A 148 -10.77 -15.15 14.53
C GLY A 148 -10.68 -14.77 13.04
N VAL A 149 -11.72 -14.16 12.44
CA VAL A 149 -11.74 -13.70 11.05
C VAL A 149 -12.10 -12.21 10.99
N HIS A 150 -11.22 -11.41 10.39
CA HIS A 150 -11.33 -9.95 10.37
C HIS A 150 -11.13 -9.38 8.96
N MET A 151 -11.88 -8.33 8.63
CA MET A 151 -11.73 -7.56 7.40
C MET A 151 -11.08 -6.21 7.71
N ARG A 152 -10.09 -5.82 6.90
CA ARG A 152 -9.55 -4.45 6.91
C ARG A 152 -10.13 -3.65 5.75
N LEU A 153 -10.64 -2.47 6.09
CA LEU A 153 -11.27 -1.51 5.19
C LEU A 153 -10.46 -0.22 5.22
N ASP A 154 -10.13 0.33 4.06
CA ASP A 154 -9.15 1.42 3.91
C ASP A 154 -9.57 2.54 2.94
N GLU A 155 -10.54 2.28 2.07
CA GLU A 155 -11.03 3.20 1.03
C GLU A 155 -12.55 3.41 1.19
N ASP A 156 -12.99 3.67 2.43
CA ASP A 156 -14.38 3.96 2.81
C ASP A 156 -15.42 2.89 2.48
N GLN A 157 -14.99 1.64 2.30
CA GLN A 157 -15.89 0.49 2.09
C GLN A 157 -16.94 0.38 3.21
N GLN A 158 -18.13 -0.13 2.90
CA GLN A 158 -19.17 -0.36 3.92
C GLN A 158 -19.54 -1.84 3.96
N LEU A 159 -19.11 -2.50 5.03
CA LEU A 159 -19.31 -3.93 5.21
C LEU A 159 -20.22 -4.15 6.43
N ASP A 160 -21.31 -4.91 6.23
CA ASP A 160 -22.13 -5.42 7.32
C ASP A 160 -21.53 -6.74 7.84
N PRO A 161 -21.02 -6.78 9.09
CA PRO A 161 -20.38 -7.96 9.62
C PRO A 161 -21.33 -9.16 9.71
N ALA A 162 -22.63 -8.93 9.98
CA ALA A 162 -23.62 -9.99 10.09
C ALA A 162 -23.83 -10.69 8.75
N THR A 163 -24.03 -9.91 7.68
CA THR A 163 -24.12 -10.44 6.31
C THR A 163 -22.89 -11.28 5.94
N VAL A 164 -21.67 -10.80 6.24
CA VAL A 164 -20.45 -11.57 5.91
C VAL A 164 -20.34 -12.84 6.76
N SER A 165 -20.71 -12.79 8.03
CA SER A 165 -20.77 -13.97 8.90
C SER A 165 -21.73 -15.03 8.35
N GLU A 166 -22.91 -14.63 7.90
CA GLU A 166 -23.91 -15.52 7.32
C GLU A 166 -23.43 -16.16 6.01
N VAL A 167 -22.76 -15.37 5.17
CA VAL A 167 -22.16 -15.85 3.92
C VAL A 167 -21.05 -16.85 4.19
N LEU A 168 -20.15 -16.57 5.14
CA LEU A 168 -19.05 -17.48 5.53
C LEU A 168 -19.54 -18.79 6.15
N ALA A 169 -20.76 -18.84 6.68
CA ALA A 169 -21.36 -20.07 7.20
C ALA A 169 -21.83 -21.04 6.10
N GLN A 170 -21.90 -20.59 4.84
CA GLN A 170 -22.31 -21.41 3.70
C GLN A 170 -21.16 -22.28 3.19
N PRO A 171 -21.44 -23.41 2.50
CA PRO A 171 -20.40 -24.22 1.88
C PRO A 171 -19.59 -23.41 0.83
N PRO A 172 -18.25 -23.45 0.89
CA PRO A 172 -17.42 -22.74 -0.07
C PRO A 172 -17.36 -23.42 -1.44
N VAL A 173 -17.13 -22.62 -2.47
CA VAL A 173 -16.64 -23.06 -3.77
C VAL A 173 -15.16 -22.70 -3.90
N GLN A 174 -14.35 -23.67 -4.31
CA GLN A 174 -12.94 -23.48 -4.63
C GLN A 174 -12.77 -23.57 -6.15
N ALA A 175 -12.06 -22.60 -6.73
CA ALA A 175 -11.61 -22.64 -8.12
C ALA A 175 -10.07 -22.53 -8.18
N TRP A 176 -9.48 -23.06 -9.23
CA TRP A 176 -8.03 -23.11 -9.47
C TRP A 176 -7.73 -22.60 -10.88
N ALA A 177 -6.62 -21.89 -11.04
CA ALA A 177 -6.26 -21.28 -12.31
C ALA A 177 -5.68 -22.27 -13.32
N GLY A 178 -5.20 -23.44 -12.88
CA GLY A 178 -4.55 -24.42 -13.73
C GLY A 178 -3.18 -23.94 -14.24
N VAL A 179 -2.53 -23.03 -13.51
CA VAL A 179 -1.20 -22.51 -13.84
C VAL A 179 -0.11 -23.24 -13.03
N SER A 180 1.12 -23.19 -13.54
CA SER A 180 2.30 -23.73 -12.86
C SER A 180 3.33 -22.61 -12.72
N LEU A 181 3.29 -21.93 -11.58
CA LEU A 181 4.11 -20.74 -11.32
C LEU A 181 5.30 -21.07 -10.43
N PRO A 182 6.50 -20.49 -10.69
CA PRO A 182 7.66 -20.71 -9.86
C PRO A 182 7.56 -19.95 -8.52
N PRO A 183 8.31 -20.36 -7.47
CA PRO A 183 8.27 -19.73 -6.15
C PRO A 183 8.69 -18.26 -6.16
N ALA A 184 9.45 -17.83 -7.16
CA ALA A 184 9.93 -16.46 -7.32
C ALA A 184 8.85 -15.48 -7.82
N THR A 185 7.64 -15.97 -8.13
CA THR A 185 6.53 -15.13 -8.60
C THR A 185 6.12 -14.09 -7.56
N VAL A 186 6.07 -12.81 -7.95
CA VAL A 186 5.75 -11.70 -7.04
C VAL A 186 4.23 -11.55 -6.88
N LEU A 187 3.64 -12.37 -6.02
CA LEU A 187 2.17 -12.38 -5.80
C LEU A 187 1.60 -11.07 -5.25
N ALA A 188 2.42 -10.22 -4.64
CA ALA A 188 1.97 -8.88 -4.26
C ALA A 188 1.48 -8.09 -5.49
N ASP A 189 2.12 -8.26 -6.65
CA ASP A 189 1.75 -7.56 -7.89
C ASP A 189 0.41 -8.07 -8.43
N LEU A 190 0.15 -9.38 -8.28
CA LEU A 190 -1.17 -9.97 -8.50
C LEU A 190 -2.22 -9.39 -7.54
N ASP A 191 -1.89 -9.21 -6.26
CA ASP A 191 -2.82 -8.65 -5.27
C ASP A 191 -3.27 -7.23 -5.67
N MET A 192 -2.34 -6.40 -6.19
CA MET A 192 -2.65 -5.09 -6.75
C MET A 192 -3.49 -5.19 -8.04
N TRP A 193 -3.17 -6.14 -8.91
CA TRP A 193 -3.93 -6.37 -10.14
C TRP A 193 -5.39 -6.70 -9.82
N LEU A 194 -5.63 -7.64 -8.90
CA LEU A 194 -6.97 -7.99 -8.43
C LEU A 194 -7.69 -6.77 -7.86
N ALA A 195 -7.04 -6.00 -6.98
CA ALA A 195 -7.62 -4.80 -6.39
C ALA A 195 -8.13 -3.82 -7.45
N THR A 196 -7.34 -3.55 -8.49
CA THR A 196 -7.73 -2.64 -9.57
C THR A 196 -8.93 -3.12 -10.39
N ARG A 197 -9.04 -4.43 -10.65
CA ARG A 197 -10.15 -5.01 -11.43
C ARG A 197 -11.43 -5.11 -10.62
N ILE A 198 -11.32 -5.48 -9.35
CA ILE A 198 -12.44 -5.54 -8.40
C ILE A 198 -13.02 -4.13 -8.18
N ALA A 199 -12.15 -3.14 -7.95
CA ALA A 199 -12.58 -1.75 -7.79
C ALA A 199 -13.24 -1.21 -9.06
N ALA A 200 -12.67 -1.49 -10.25
CA ALA A 200 -13.27 -1.08 -11.53
C ALA A 200 -14.64 -1.73 -11.80
N ALA A 201 -14.89 -2.91 -11.23
CA ALA A 201 -16.20 -3.57 -11.27
C ALA A 201 -17.20 -3.05 -10.22
N GLY A 202 -16.83 -2.03 -9.43
CA GLY A 202 -17.69 -1.46 -8.39
C GLY A 202 -17.87 -2.36 -7.16
N GLN A 203 -17.04 -3.39 -7.02
CA GLN A 203 -17.11 -4.32 -5.88
C GLN A 203 -16.32 -3.79 -4.68
N GLN A 204 -16.73 -4.19 -3.47
CA GLN A 204 -16.04 -3.76 -2.26
C GLN A 204 -14.78 -4.58 -2.04
N PHE A 205 -13.63 -4.04 -2.45
CA PHE A 205 -12.34 -4.62 -2.17
C PHE A 205 -11.96 -4.44 -0.70
N VAL A 206 -11.62 -5.52 0.00
CA VAL A 206 -11.19 -5.54 1.40
C VAL A 206 -9.99 -6.46 1.60
N ILE A 207 -9.31 -6.35 2.73
CA ILE A 207 -8.22 -7.27 3.09
C ILE A 207 -8.70 -8.24 4.18
N LEU A 208 -8.80 -9.52 3.83
CA LEU A 208 -9.08 -10.61 4.75
C LEU A 208 -7.85 -10.91 5.61
N THR A 209 -8.07 -11.03 6.91
CA THR A 209 -7.10 -11.54 7.87
C THR A 209 -7.75 -12.60 8.74
N ALA A 210 -6.95 -13.56 9.19
CA ALA A 210 -7.44 -14.64 10.03
C ALA A 210 -6.40 -15.05 11.07
N GLN A 211 -6.88 -15.44 12.24
CA GLN A 211 -6.09 -16.12 13.26
C GLN A 211 -5.83 -17.57 12.84
N GLN A 212 -4.77 -18.17 13.39
CA GLN A 212 -4.41 -19.55 13.05
C GLN A 212 -5.54 -20.53 13.37
N ASP A 213 -6.14 -20.39 14.55
CA ASP A 213 -7.21 -21.28 15.01
C ASP A 213 -8.44 -21.26 14.08
N ALA A 214 -8.77 -20.10 13.49
CA ALA A 214 -9.86 -19.97 12.53
C ALA A 214 -9.54 -20.67 11.20
N ILE A 215 -8.27 -20.65 10.78
CA ILE A 215 -7.79 -21.35 9.58
C ILE A 215 -7.79 -22.87 9.84
N ASP A 216 -7.28 -23.31 10.98
CA ASP A 216 -7.20 -24.72 11.38
C ASP A 216 -8.60 -25.32 11.54
N ALA A 217 -9.58 -24.53 11.99
CA ALA A 217 -10.99 -24.90 12.04
C ALA A 217 -11.69 -24.90 10.65
N GLY A 218 -10.98 -24.53 9.57
CA GLY A 218 -11.49 -24.54 8.21
C GLY A 218 -12.49 -23.43 7.87
N ARG A 219 -12.61 -22.41 8.72
CA ARG A 219 -13.54 -21.27 8.50
C ARG A 219 -13.17 -20.47 7.26
N VAL A 220 -11.87 -20.28 7.06
CA VAL A 220 -11.27 -19.65 5.87
C VAL A 220 -9.95 -20.32 5.55
N SER A 221 -9.48 -20.17 4.31
CA SER A 221 -8.17 -20.68 3.86
C SER A 221 -7.48 -19.61 3.00
N PRO A 222 -7.09 -18.47 3.62
CA PRO A 222 -6.51 -17.33 2.90
C PRO A 222 -5.11 -17.67 2.39
N ALA A 223 -4.69 -17.01 1.31
CA ALA A 223 -3.33 -17.10 0.83
C ALA A 223 -2.26 -16.73 1.87
N TRP A 224 -2.56 -15.71 2.66
CA TRP A 224 -1.70 -15.24 3.74
C TRP A 224 -2.55 -14.68 4.87
N ARG A 225 -2.38 -15.25 6.07
CA ARG A 225 -3.24 -14.97 7.23
C ARG A 225 -3.22 -13.50 7.70
N PHE A 226 -2.14 -12.77 7.41
CA PHE A 226 -1.97 -11.37 7.84
C PHE A 226 -2.46 -10.34 6.82
N GLY A 227 -2.97 -10.78 5.67
CA GLY A 227 -3.59 -9.91 4.67
C GLY A 227 -3.75 -10.62 3.33
N THR A 228 -4.98 -10.87 2.92
CA THR A 228 -5.31 -11.50 1.64
C THR A 228 -6.36 -10.66 0.93
N PRO A 229 -6.20 -10.35 -0.37
CA PRO A 229 -7.24 -9.70 -1.15
C PRO A 229 -8.56 -10.45 -1.09
N ALA A 230 -9.63 -9.72 -0.83
CA ALA A 230 -10.99 -10.22 -0.82
C ALA A 230 -11.93 -9.19 -1.42
N ALA A 231 -13.09 -9.65 -1.85
CA ALA A 231 -14.17 -8.80 -2.33
C ALA A 231 -15.51 -9.29 -1.79
N LEU A 232 -16.40 -8.34 -1.54
CA LEU A 232 -17.80 -8.57 -1.26
C LEU A 232 -18.64 -7.91 -2.36
N HIS A 233 -19.58 -8.66 -2.92
CA HIS A 233 -20.53 -8.16 -3.91
C HIS A 233 -21.82 -8.98 -3.83
N ASP A 234 -22.96 -8.30 -3.66
CA ASP A 234 -24.31 -8.86 -3.73
C ASP A 234 -24.49 -10.18 -2.93
N GLY A 235 -24.01 -10.18 -1.67
CA GLY A 235 -24.11 -11.35 -0.78
C GLY A 235 -23.15 -12.49 -1.13
N THR A 236 -22.22 -12.28 -2.06
CA THR A 236 -21.15 -13.23 -2.40
C THR A 236 -19.80 -12.68 -1.93
N PHE A 237 -19.08 -13.49 -1.16
CA PHE A 237 -17.77 -13.16 -0.63
C PHE A 237 -16.71 -14.03 -1.31
N CYS A 238 -15.64 -13.44 -1.82
CA CYS A 238 -14.56 -14.15 -2.51
C CYS A 238 -13.18 -13.62 -2.08
N TYR A 239 -12.19 -14.49 -2.01
CA TYR A 239 -10.80 -14.12 -1.74
C TYR A 239 -9.80 -15.05 -2.42
N ARG A 240 -8.54 -14.59 -2.52
CA ARG A 240 -7.43 -15.42 -3.01
C ARG A 240 -7.10 -16.51 -1.99
N SER A 241 -7.26 -17.78 -2.37
CA SER A 241 -7.06 -18.90 -1.44
C SER A 241 -5.58 -19.19 -1.21
N ALA A 242 -5.31 -20.07 -0.24
CA ALA A 242 -4.03 -20.77 -0.14
C ALA A 242 -3.61 -21.36 -1.49
N LEU A 243 -2.30 -21.33 -1.76
CA LEU A 243 -1.71 -21.86 -2.98
C LEU A 243 -1.80 -23.39 -3.00
N GLN A 244 -1.99 -23.97 -4.18
CA GLN A 244 -1.85 -25.41 -4.36
C GLN A 244 -0.45 -25.71 -4.88
N TRP A 245 0.40 -26.24 -4.01
CA TRP A 245 1.76 -26.61 -4.37
C TRP A 245 1.82 -27.99 -5.05
N ALA A 246 2.62 -28.07 -6.11
CA ALA A 246 3.01 -29.30 -6.78
C ALA A 246 4.53 -29.27 -6.98
N GLU A 247 5.26 -30.05 -6.17
CA GLU A 247 6.73 -30.06 -6.14
C GLU A 247 7.33 -28.65 -5.91
N ASP A 248 7.93 -28.06 -6.94
CA ASP A 248 8.60 -26.77 -6.92
C ASP A 248 7.77 -25.63 -7.54
N THR A 249 6.55 -25.91 -8.02
CA THR A 249 5.63 -24.91 -8.54
C THR A 249 4.33 -24.86 -7.74
N PHE A 250 3.51 -23.85 -8.02
CA PHE A 250 2.19 -23.72 -7.43
C PHE A 250 1.15 -23.21 -8.41
N ASP A 251 -0.11 -23.52 -8.11
CA ASP A 251 -1.28 -22.97 -8.76
C ASP A 251 -1.94 -21.90 -7.88
N LEU A 252 -2.62 -20.96 -8.54
CA LEU A 252 -3.40 -19.89 -7.93
C LEU A 252 -4.85 -20.35 -7.72
N GLY A 253 -5.44 -19.95 -6.60
CA GLY A 253 -6.82 -20.32 -6.28
C GLY A 253 -7.65 -19.15 -5.78
N ALA A 254 -8.96 -19.27 -5.97
CA ALA A 254 -9.96 -18.38 -5.43
C ALA A 254 -11.00 -19.20 -4.66
N ARG A 255 -11.42 -18.68 -3.51
CA ARG A 255 -12.43 -19.32 -2.67
C ARG A 255 -13.57 -18.35 -2.43
N ALA A 256 -14.78 -18.81 -2.72
CA ALA A 256 -15.97 -17.99 -2.66
C ALA A 256 -17.09 -18.66 -1.87
N TYR A 257 -17.99 -17.84 -1.34
CA TYR A 257 -19.13 -18.18 -0.49
C TYR A 257 -20.32 -17.34 -0.93
N GLY A 258 -21.54 -17.85 -0.76
CA GLY A 258 -22.76 -17.13 -1.14
C GLY A 258 -23.42 -17.68 -2.41
N PRO A 259 -24.53 -17.04 -2.85
CA PRO A 259 -25.39 -17.55 -3.91
C PRO A 259 -24.69 -17.69 -5.27
N ASP A 260 -23.76 -16.80 -5.59
CA ASP A 260 -23.04 -16.78 -6.88
C ASP A 260 -21.58 -17.23 -6.76
N ALA A 261 -21.25 -17.97 -5.69
CA ALA A 261 -19.87 -18.35 -5.35
C ALA A 261 -19.11 -18.97 -6.52
N LYS A 262 -19.74 -19.86 -7.30
CA LYS A 262 -19.10 -20.49 -8.46
C LYS A 262 -18.68 -19.46 -9.51
N THR A 263 -19.61 -18.63 -9.95
CA THR A 263 -19.37 -17.62 -11.00
C THR A 263 -18.35 -16.57 -10.54
N VAL A 264 -18.41 -16.14 -9.27
CA VAL A 264 -17.44 -15.18 -8.73
C VAL A 264 -16.04 -15.80 -8.58
N ALA A 265 -15.93 -17.06 -8.13
CA ALA A 265 -14.65 -17.75 -8.07
C ALA A 265 -14.02 -17.91 -9.46
N GLU A 266 -14.82 -18.31 -10.46
CA GLU A 266 -14.37 -18.41 -11.86
C GLU A 266 -13.88 -17.05 -12.39
N ARG A 267 -14.59 -15.94 -12.10
CA ARG A 267 -14.17 -14.58 -12.48
C ARG A 267 -12.83 -14.18 -11.84
N TRP A 268 -12.63 -14.51 -10.57
CA TRP A 268 -11.35 -14.26 -9.90
C TRP A 268 -10.21 -15.04 -10.55
N ILE A 269 -10.45 -16.30 -10.92
CA ILE A 269 -9.49 -17.11 -11.66
C ILE A 269 -9.19 -16.47 -13.03
N GLU A 270 -10.18 -16.01 -13.78
CA GLU A 270 -9.96 -15.30 -15.04
C GLU A 270 -9.06 -14.07 -14.87
N HIS A 271 -9.23 -13.29 -13.80
CA HIS A 271 -8.34 -12.16 -13.51
C HIS A 271 -6.91 -12.59 -13.19
N MET A 272 -6.73 -13.70 -12.46
CA MET A 272 -5.41 -14.27 -12.15
C MET A 272 -4.71 -14.79 -13.40
N VAL A 273 -5.42 -15.55 -14.24
CA VAL A 273 -4.92 -16.05 -15.53
C VAL A 273 -4.55 -14.89 -16.43
N ALA A 274 -5.41 -13.86 -16.56
CA ALA A 274 -5.11 -12.68 -17.35
C ALA A 274 -3.86 -11.91 -16.88
N TRP A 275 -3.57 -11.92 -15.57
CA TRP A 275 -2.33 -11.35 -15.04
C TRP A 275 -1.10 -12.18 -15.41
N VAL A 276 -1.20 -13.51 -15.35
CA VAL A 276 -0.14 -14.43 -15.78
C VAL A 276 0.11 -14.28 -17.29
N ASP A 277 -0.94 -14.28 -18.10
CA ASP A 277 -0.88 -14.13 -19.56
C ASP A 277 -0.30 -12.76 -19.98
N ALA A 278 -0.50 -11.72 -19.18
CA ALA A 278 0.11 -10.40 -19.37
C ALA A 278 1.61 -10.35 -18.99
N GLY A 279 2.21 -11.48 -18.61
CA GLY A 279 3.60 -11.59 -18.19
C GLY A 279 3.84 -11.16 -16.74
N SER A 280 2.83 -11.30 -15.88
CA SER A 280 2.86 -10.93 -14.46
C SER A 280 3.36 -9.50 -14.21
N PRO A 281 2.73 -8.48 -14.82
CA PRO A 281 3.23 -7.11 -14.77
C PRO A 281 3.19 -6.54 -13.36
N ALA A 282 4.20 -5.73 -13.03
CA ALA A 282 4.20 -4.88 -11.85
C ALA A 282 3.34 -3.64 -12.08
N PRO A 283 2.73 -3.07 -11.02
CA PRO A 283 1.96 -1.84 -11.13
C PRO A 283 2.85 -0.62 -11.35
N THR A 284 2.37 0.31 -12.17
CA THR A 284 2.84 1.70 -12.25
C THR A 284 1.84 2.59 -11.53
N LEU A 285 2.33 3.43 -10.63
CA LEU A 285 1.54 4.43 -9.91
C LEU A 285 1.78 5.81 -10.52
N HIS A 286 0.69 6.50 -10.86
CA HIS A 286 0.66 7.93 -11.12
C HIS A 286 -0.01 8.63 -9.93
N VAL A 287 0.54 9.76 -9.51
CA VAL A 287 0.02 10.62 -8.45
C VAL A 287 -0.23 11.98 -9.04
N LEU A 288 -1.49 12.42 -9.02
CA LEU A 288 -1.91 13.71 -9.56
C LEU A 288 -2.57 14.55 -8.46
N PRO A 289 -2.62 15.89 -8.59
CA PRO A 289 -3.36 16.73 -7.67
C PRO A 289 -4.85 16.31 -7.55
N ALA A 290 -5.45 16.42 -6.35
CA ALA A 290 -6.86 16.09 -6.12
C ALA A 290 -7.84 16.77 -7.10
N GLY A 291 -7.50 17.98 -7.57
CA GLY A 291 -8.33 18.75 -8.50
C GLY A 291 -8.19 18.37 -9.98
N THR A 292 -7.37 17.37 -10.34
CA THR A 292 -7.19 16.96 -11.75
C THR A 292 -8.50 16.38 -12.30
N PRO A 293 -9.05 16.92 -13.42
CA PRO A 293 -10.27 16.40 -14.04
C PRO A 293 -10.13 14.95 -14.56
N ASP A 294 -11.22 14.19 -14.60
CA ASP A 294 -11.23 12.80 -15.10
C ASP A 294 -10.68 12.66 -16.52
N GLY A 295 -10.94 13.64 -17.39
CA GLY A 295 -10.47 13.64 -18.78
C GLY A 295 -8.95 13.83 -18.93
N ASP A 296 -8.28 14.29 -17.86
CA ASP A 296 -6.83 14.54 -17.83
C ASP A 296 -6.06 13.42 -17.10
N LEU A 297 -6.76 12.40 -16.59
CA LEU A 297 -6.12 11.26 -15.94
C LEU A 297 -5.58 10.26 -16.97
N PRO A 298 -4.42 9.65 -16.70
CA PRO A 298 -3.94 8.53 -17.51
C PRO A 298 -4.89 7.33 -17.41
N ALA A 299 -4.82 6.42 -18.39
CA ALA A 299 -5.59 5.19 -18.35
C ALA A 299 -5.15 4.30 -17.17
N GLY A 300 -6.10 3.87 -16.35
CA GLY A 300 -5.85 3.01 -15.21
C GLY A 300 -7.01 3.02 -14.22
N THR A 301 -6.83 2.38 -13.07
CA THR A 301 -7.81 2.44 -11.97
C THR A 301 -7.51 3.65 -11.12
N VAL A 302 -8.47 4.55 -11.03
CA VAL A 302 -8.41 5.77 -10.22
C VAL A 302 -8.80 5.45 -8.79
N LEU A 303 -8.02 5.98 -7.85
CA LEU A 303 -8.28 5.97 -6.43
C LEU A 303 -8.14 7.39 -5.89
N ASP A 304 -9.28 8.00 -5.57
CA ASP A 304 -9.34 9.37 -5.07
C ASP A 304 -8.98 9.40 -3.59
N LYS A 305 -8.02 10.26 -3.24
CA LYS A 305 -7.59 10.54 -1.86
C LYS A 305 -7.99 11.98 -1.49
N ARG A 306 -7.65 12.42 -0.27
CA ARG A 306 -8.02 13.75 0.24
C ARG A 306 -7.33 14.88 -0.54
N GLN A 307 -6.08 14.66 -0.94
CA GLN A 307 -5.19 15.67 -1.50
C GLN A 307 -4.57 15.27 -2.83
N SER A 308 -4.66 13.99 -3.20
CA SER A 308 -4.21 13.48 -4.50
C SER A 308 -5.24 12.57 -5.17
N ARG A 309 -5.07 12.36 -6.48
CA ARG A 309 -5.70 11.28 -7.24
C ARG A 309 -4.61 10.29 -7.63
N LEU A 310 -4.77 9.05 -7.23
CA LEU A 310 -3.84 7.97 -7.57
C LEU A 310 -4.38 7.21 -8.77
N VAL A 311 -3.54 6.93 -9.76
CA VAL A 311 -3.90 6.06 -10.89
C VAL A 311 -2.95 4.89 -10.96
N LEU A 312 -3.49 3.69 -10.81
CA LEU A 312 -2.74 2.44 -10.94
C LEU A 312 -2.94 1.85 -12.33
N ALA A 313 -1.83 1.68 -13.04
CA ALA A 313 -1.78 1.10 -14.38
C ALA A 313 -0.89 -0.14 -14.39
N PHE A 314 -1.11 -1.02 -15.36
CA PHE A 314 -0.26 -2.17 -15.61
C PHE A 314 0.07 -2.19 -17.10
N THR A 315 1.35 -2.28 -17.42
CA THR A 315 1.81 -2.43 -18.80
C THR A 315 2.14 -3.90 -19.03
N PRO A 316 1.35 -4.62 -19.85
CA PRO A 316 1.66 -6.00 -20.23
C PRO A 316 3.05 -6.07 -20.89
N ARG A 317 3.73 -7.20 -20.70
CA ARG A 317 5.02 -7.47 -21.35
C ARG A 317 4.85 -8.04 -22.74
#